data_AF-A0A843FDL7-F1
#
_entry.id   AF-A0A843FDL7-F1
#
_cell.length_a   1.000
_cell.length_b   1.000
_cell.length_c   1.000
_cell.angle_alpha   90.00
_cell.angle_beta   90.00
_cell.angle_gamma   90.00
#
_symmetry.space_group_name_H-M   'P 1'
#
loop_
_entity.id
_entity.type
_entity.pdbx_description
1 polymer ?
#
loop_
_entity_poly.entity_id
_entity_poly.type
_entity_poly.pdbx_seq_one_letter_code
_entity_poly.pdbx_strand_id
1 'polypeptide(L)'
;TDSVFFAPISPYQRAWMYLSRYRGLDTGTLSGRQIIEMRERNLEVLAKEMIENETFDPALTGIRGATVHGHACRLDENGLMFDGWQRYVWDDAKGEVVYVKDQVALPLDKKISVGKPASLKDCAKRTTIFTAYPGGVDMRDDPEVTMYGLRIHKLRTLAGFQPWKVIGE
;
A
#
# COMPACT_ATOMS: atom_id res chain seq x y z
N THR A 1 4.99 1.98 2.11
CA THR A 1 4.20 1.50 3.26
C THR A 1 2.83 2.10 3.17
N ASP A 2 1.79 1.30 3.32
CA ASP A 2 0.40 1.69 3.09
C ASP A 2 -0.39 1.53 4.39
N SER A 3 -1.01 2.61 4.89
CA SER A 3 -1.80 2.61 6.12
C SER A 3 -3.05 1.73 6.02
N VAL A 4 -3.38 1.01 7.10
CA VAL A 4 -4.65 0.27 7.22
C VAL A 4 -5.87 1.21 7.27
N PHE A 5 -5.65 2.50 7.54
CA PHE A 5 -6.68 3.54 7.54
C PHE A 5 -6.90 4.07 6.11
N PHE A 6 -7.43 3.21 5.24
CA PHE A 6 -7.85 3.55 3.88
C PHE A 6 -6.75 4.02 2.92
N ALA A 7 -5.50 3.58 3.07
CA ALA A 7 -4.52 3.85 2.01
C ALA A 7 -5.06 3.36 0.65
N PRO A 8 -4.76 4.06 -0.46
CA PRO A 8 -5.44 3.80 -1.74
C PRO A 8 -5.21 2.39 -2.30
N ILE A 9 -4.08 1.76 -1.95
CA ILE A 9 -3.76 0.40 -2.39
C ILE A 9 -3.08 -0.37 -1.25
N SER A 10 -3.36 -1.66 -1.14
CA SER A 10 -2.76 -2.57 -0.16
C SER A 10 -1.60 -3.39 -0.75
N PRO A 11 -0.72 -3.97 0.09
CA PRO A 11 0.53 -4.59 -0.37
C PRO A 11 0.37 -5.70 -1.42
N TYR A 12 -0.59 -6.61 -1.26
CA TYR A 12 -0.83 -7.67 -2.26
C TYR A 12 -1.33 -7.12 -3.60
N GLN A 13 -2.21 -6.11 -3.56
CA GLN A 13 -2.74 -5.44 -4.76
C GLN A 13 -1.63 -4.68 -5.49
N ARG A 14 -0.66 -4.08 -4.78
CA ARG A 14 0.55 -3.55 -5.40
C ARG A 14 1.30 -4.62 -6.19
N ALA A 15 1.59 -5.79 -5.59
CA ALA A 15 2.27 -6.87 -6.29
C ALA A 15 1.51 -7.36 -7.54
N TRP A 16 0.20 -7.57 -7.42
CA TRP A 16 -0.65 -7.99 -8.54
C TRP A 16 -0.66 -6.96 -9.66
N MET A 17 -0.81 -5.68 -9.30
CA MET A 17 -0.74 -4.56 -10.25
C MET A 17 0.62 -4.54 -10.94
N TYR A 18 1.72 -4.65 -10.20
CA TYR A 18 3.06 -4.59 -10.75
C TYR A 18 3.29 -5.70 -11.77
N LEU A 19 3.04 -6.95 -11.37
CA LEU A 19 3.23 -8.14 -12.22
C LEU A 19 2.28 -8.19 -13.42
N SER A 20 1.16 -7.47 -13.37
CA SER A 20 0.22 -7.39 -14.50
C SER A 20 0.53 -6.25 -15.47
N ARG A 21 1.19 -5.17 -15.02
CA ARG A 21 1.38 -3.94 -15.82
C ARG A 21 2.81 -3.70 -16.30
N TYR A 22 3.83 -4.19 -15.59
CA TYR A 22 5.23 -3.87 -15.88
C TYR A 22 6.05 -5.12 -16.17
N ARG A 23 7.21 -4.92 -16.83
CA ARG A 23 8.11 -5.99 -17.26
C ARG A 23 9.43 -5.92 -16.49
N GLY A 24 10.01 -7.10 -16.21
CA GLY A 24 11.38 -7.20 -15.68
C GLY A 24 11.55 -6.63 -14.27
N LEU A 25 10.58 -6.89 -13.39
CA LEU A 25 10.57 -6.47 -11.99
C LEU A 25 10.67 -7.67 -11.05
N ASP A 26 11.14 -7.39 -9.85
CA ASP A 26 10.99 -8.24 -8.66
C ASP A 26 10.19 -7.45 -7.60
N THR A 27 9.29 -8.10 -6.87
CA THR A 27 8.47 -7.43 -5.86
C THR A 27 8.24 -8.30 -4.63
N GLY A 28 8.43 -7.70 -3.46
CA GLY A 28 8.25 -8.35 -2.17
C GLY A 28 7.09 -7.76 -1.39
N THR A 29 6.16 -8.62 -0.95
CA THR A 29 4.98 -8.24 -0.18
C THR A 29 5.11 -8.60 1.29
N LEU A 30 4.96 -7.60 2.16
CA LEU A 30 4.91 -7.73 3.60
C LEU A 30 3.73 -6.90 4.14
N SER A 31 3.36 -7.12 5.40
CA SER A 31 2.31 -6.30 6.04
C SER A 31 2.68 -4.82 6.10
N GLY A 32 3.88 -4.50 6.59
CA GLY A 32 4.33 -3.12 6.81
C GLY A 32 5.10 -2.47 5.67
N ARG A 33 5.37 -3.18 4.57
CA ARG A 33 6.06 -2.61 3.40
C ARG A 33 5.79 -3.41 2.13
N GLN A 34 5.80 -2.71 1.00
CA GLN A 34 5.89 -3.29 -0.34
C GLN A 34 7.17 -2.78 -0.99
N ILE A 35 8.00 -3.68 -1.52
CA ILE A 35 9.21 -3.32 -2.25
C ILE A 35 9.07 -3.73 -3.73
N ILE A 36 9.70 -2.95 -4.60
CA ILE A 36 9.94 -3.29 -5.99
C ILE A 36 11.42 -3.08 -6.30
N GLU A 37 12.03 -4.07 -6.95
CA GLU A 37 13.42 -4.05 -7.41
C GLU A 37 13.42 -4.22 -8.93
N MET A 38 14.14 -3.34 -9.62
CA MET A 38 14.17 -3.26 -11.07
C MET A 38 15.48 -2.61 -11.51
N ARG A 39 15.81 -2.67 -12.80
CA ARG A 39 16.87 -1.83 -13.39
C ARG A 39 16.60 -0.36 -13.08
N GLU A 40 17.59 0.33 -12.53
CA GLU A 40 17.49 1.70 -11.98
C GLU A 40 16.73 2.68 -12.87
N ARG A 41 17.11 2.83 -14.14
CA ARG A 41 16.42 3.73 -15.08
C ARG A 41 14.93 3.44 -15.25
N ASN A 42 14.52 2.17 -15.13
CA ASN A 42 13.13 1.77 -15.26
C ASN A 42 12.40 1.95 -13.92
N LEU A 43 13.11 1.74 -12.81
CA LEU A 43 12.61 2.01 -11.47
C LEU A 43 12.26 3.49 -11.30
N GLU A 44 13.07 4.42 -11.79
CA GLU A 44 12.79 5.86 -11.71
C GLU A 44 11.48 6.24 -12.43
N VAL A 45 11.27 5.71 -13.63
CA VAL A 45 10.04 5.94 -14.42
C VAL A 45 8.82 5.40 -13.68
N LEU A 46 8.91 4.16 -13.18
CA LEU A 46 7.83 3.54 -12.42
C LEU A 46 7.57 4.26 -11.11
N ALA A 47 8.62 4.66 -10.38
CA ALA A 47 8.49 5.39 -9.12
C ALA A 47 7.78 6.74 -9.32
N LYS A 48 8.12 7.48 -10.38
CA LYS A 48 7.41 8.70 -10.76
C LYS A 48 5.92 8.43 -10.98
N GLU A 49 5.58 7.43 -11.78
CA GLU A 49 4.18 7.06 -12.02
C GLU A 49 3.46 6.71 -10.72
N MET A 50 4.07 5.89 -9.86
CA MET A 50 3.46 5.45 -8.61
C MET A 50 3.27 6.59 -7.60
N ILE A 51 4.13 7.61 -7.60
CA ILE A 51 4.03 8.77 -6.70
C ILE A 51 2.97 9.76 -7.22
N GLU A 52 2.81 9.88 -8.54
CA GLU A 52 1.93 10.89 -9.16
C GLU A 52 0.50 10.39 -9.44
N ASN A 53 0.23 9.09 -9.29
CA ASN A 53 -1.09 8.51 -9.56
C ASN A 53 -1.91 8.25 -8.29
N GLU A 54 -3.14 7.79 -8.48
CA GLU A 54 -4.09 7.53 -7.38
C GLU A 54 -3.69 6.38 -6.44
N THR A 55 -2.62 5.64 -6.70
CA THR A 55 -2.12 4.60 -5.78
C THR A 55 -1.26 5.18 -4.66
N PHE A 56 -1.04 6.49 -4.66
CA PHE A 56 -0.32 7.24 -3.64
C PHE A 56 -1.25 8.28 -3.00
N ASP A 57 -1.26 8.28 -1.67
CA ASP A 57 -1.79 9.39 -0.88
C ASP A 57 -0.68 9.83 0.08
N PRO A 58 -0.31 11.11 0.12
CA PRO A 58 0.88 11.54 0.85
C PRO A 58 0.77 11.42 2.38
N ALA A 59 -0.46 11.32 2.93
CA ALA A 59 -0.65 11.09 4.36
C ALA A 59 -0.65 9.60 4.71
N LEU A 60 -1.25 8.78 3.86
CA LEU A 60 -1.51 7.36 4.12
C LEU A 60 -0.49 6.41 3.46
N THR A 61 0.36 6.93 2.58
CA THR A 61 1.40 6.19 1.85
C THR A 61 2.77 6.80 2.11
N GLY A 62 3.66 6.04 2.73
CA GLY A 62 5.03 6.46 3.06
C GLY A 62 6.09 5.77 2.21
N ILE A 63 7.03 6.54 1.67
CA ILE A 63 8.22 6.04 0.95
C ILE A 63 9.34 5.75 1.97
N ARG A 64 9.65 4.47 2.19
CA ARG A 64 10.46 4.02 3.34
C ARG A 64 11.30 2.77 3.02
N GLY A 65 12.62 2.90 2.95
CA GLY A 65 13.55 1.78 2.73
C GLY A 65 13.93 1.02 4.00
N ALA A 66 13.94 1.71 5.16
CA ALA A 66 14.18 1.12 6.48
C ALA A 66 13.29 1.78 7.54
N THR A 67 13.18 1.18 8.73
CA THR A 67 12.32 1.64 9.83
C THR A 67 10.89 1.94 9.34
N VAL A 68 10.23 0.88 8.86
CA VAL A 68 8.94 0.98 8.14
C VAL A 68 7.71 0.92 9.05
N HIS A 69 7.90 0.88 10.38
CA HIS A 69 6.80 0.85 11.34
C HIS A 69 5.85 2.03 11.13
N GLY A 70 4.53 1.78 11.15
CA GLY A 70 3.52 2.82 10.91
C GLY A 70 2.22 2.34 10.29
N HIS A 71 2.25 1.30 9.44
CA HIS A 71 1.06 0.88 8.66
C HIS A 71 -0.19 0.58 9.51
N ALA A 72 -0.01 0.05 10.73
CA ALA A 72 -1.07 -0.31 11.67
C ALA A 72 -1.12 0.63 12.89
N CYS A 73 -0.34 1.71 12.89
CA CYS A 73 -0.38 2.72 13.93
C CYS A 73 -1.54 3.68 13.67
N ARG A 74 -2.10 4.24 14.75
CA ARG A 74 -3.04 5.38 14.61
C ARG A 74 -2.35 6.52 13.85
N LEU A 75 -3.15 7.26 13.10
CA LEU A 75 -2.72 8.49 12.45
C LEU A 75 -2.43 9.57 13.50
N ASP A 76 -1.57 10.52 13.17
CA ASP A 76 -1.27 11.67 14.02
C ASP A 76 -2.39 12.73 13.98
N GLU A 77 -2.19 13.84 14.68
CA GLU A 77 -3.13 14.97 14.75
C GLU A 77 -3.44 15.61 13.38
N ASN A 78 -2.57 15.44 12.39
CA ASN A 78 -2.74 15.94 11.03
C ASN A 78 -3.23 14.85 10.06
N GLY A 79 -3.51 13.64 10.57
CA GLY A 79 -3.94 12.50 9.76
C GLY A 79 -2.79 11.78 9.04
N LEU A 80 -1.52 12.06 9.37
CA LEU A 80 -0.37 11.40 8.77
C LEU A 80 -0.10 10.04 9.42
N MET A 81 0.35 9.09 8.60
CA MET A 81 0.86 7.81 9.09
C MET A 81 2.19 8.01 9.82
N PHE A 82 2.29 7.45 11.04
CA PHE A 82 3.49 7.47 11.88
C PHE A 82 4.77 7.10 11.10
N ASP A 83 5.81 7.92 11.18
CA ASP A 83 7.16 7.64 10.68
C ASP A 83 8.20 7.83 11.79
N GLY A 84 8.83 6.75 12.24
CA GLY A 84 9.85 6.79 13.31
C GLY A 84 11.10 7.62 12.98
N TRP A 85 11.33 7.93 11.70
CA TRP A 85 12.42 8.82 11.26
C TRP A 85 11.95 10.18 10.77
N GLN A 86 10.63 10.42 10.73
CA GLN A 86 10.02 11.67 10.26
C GLN A 86 10.62 12.13 8.91
N ARG A 87 10.60 11.24 7.90
CA ARG A 87 11.13 11.57 6.56
C ARG A 87 10.27 12.60 5.85
N TYR A 88 8.98 12.62 6.15
CA TYR A 88 8.04 13.63 5.72
C TYR A 88 7.35 14.26 6.93
N VAL A 89 6.92 15.50 6.73
CA VAL A 89 6.26 16.34 7.75
C VAL A 89 5.09 17.08 7.13
N TRP A 90 4.16 17.52 7.97
CA TRP A 90 3.08 18.42 7.60
C TRP A 90 3.62 19.86 7.47
N ASP A 91 3.24 20.56 6.40
CA ASP A 91 3.47 22.00 6.23
C ASP A 91 2.14 22.74 6.43
N ASP A 92 1.94 23.31 7.63
CA ASP A 92 0.70 24.02 8.01
C ASP A 92 0.35 25.19 7.07
N ALA A 93 1.36 25.87 6.52
CA ALA A 93 1.14 27.04 5.68
C ALA A 93 0.53 26.66 4.32
N LYS A 94 0.87 25.48 3.80
CA LYS A 94 0.40 24.99 2.51
C LYS A 94 -0.71 23.94 2.62
N GLY A 95 -0.81 23.29 3.77
CA GLY A 95 -1.61 22.08 3.97
C GLY A 95 -1.11 20.92 3.10
N GLU A 96 0.21 20.81 2.96
CA GLU A 96 0.89 19.82 2.11
C GLU A 96 1.81 18.92 2.93
N VAL A 97 2.07 17.73 2.42
CA VAL A 97 3.10 16.85 2.98
C VAL A 97 4.42 17.10 2.26
N VAL A 98 5.48 17.26 3.04
CA VAL A 98 6.80 17.62 2.53
C VAL A 98 7.83 16.62 3.01
N TYR A 99 8.50 15.95 2.08
CA TYR A 99 9.68 15.13 2.37
C TYR A 99 10.88 16.03 2.65
N VAL A 100 11.52 15.79 3.78
CA VAL A 100 12.72 16.47 4.28
C VAL A 100 13.94 15.55 4.32
N LYS A 101 13.71 14.24 4.16
CA LYS A 101 14.73 13.20 4.06
C LYS A 101 14.37 12.22 2.94
N ASP A 102 15.36 11.50 2.45
CA ASP A 102 15.15 10.41 1.50
C ASP A 102 14.53 9.16 2.18
N GLN A 103 14.33 8.10 1.40
CA GLN A 103 13.69 6.87 1.87
C GLN A 103 14.47 6.13 2.98
N VAL A 104 15.77 6.39 3.14
CA VAL A 104 16.64 5.83 4.19
C VAL A 104 17.06 6.88 5.23
N ALA A 105 16.33 8.01 5.29
CA ALA A 105 16.46 9.08 6.26
C ALA A 105 17.74 9.95 6.14
N LEU A 106 18.39 10.00 4.98
CA LEU A 106 19.39 11.03 4.71
C LEU A 106 18.70 12.38 4.45
N PRO A 107 19.13 13.48 5.08
CA PRO A 107 18.58 14.81 4.82
C PRO A 107 18.67 15.19 3.34
N LEU A 108 17.59 15.76 2.79
CA LEU A 108 17.59 16.27 1.42
C LEU A 108 18.14 17.70 1.41
N ASP A 109 18.96 18.03 0.41
CA ASP A 109 19.43 19.40 0.17
C ASP A 109 18.27 20.37 -0.07
N LYS A 110 17.18 19.86 -0.65
CA LYS A 110 15.95 20.59 -0.90
C LYS A 110 14.74 19.75 -0.48
N LYS A 111 13.84 20.39 0.26
CA LYS A 111 12.54 19.81 0.62
C LYS A 111 11.70 19.54 -0.63
N ILE A 112 11.00 18.41 -0.65
CA ILE A 112 10.16 17.99 -1.78
C ILE A 112 8.71 17.93 -1.31
N SER A 113 7.86 18.82 -1.83
CA SER A 113 6.41 18.70 -1.61
C SER A 113 5.86 17.58 -2.48
N VAL A 114 5.05 16.71 -1.87
CA VAL A 114 4.31 15.64 -2.56
C VAL A 114 2.81 15.93 -2.56
N GLY A 115 2.43 17.18 -2.33
CA GLY A 115 1.06 17.66 -2.44
C GLY A 115 0.21 17.46 -1.18
N LYS A 116 -1.09 17.72 -1.35
CA LYS A 116 -2.09 17.65 -0.29
C LYS A 116 -2.64 16.23 -0.18
N PRO A 117 -2.87 15.71 1.03
CA PRO A 117 -3.58 14.45 1.20
C PRO A 117 -5.03 14.59 0.76
N ALA A 118 -5.59 13.50 0.24
CA ALA A 118 -7.02 13.42 0.00
C ALA A 118 -7.78 13.28 1.33
N SER A 119 -9.07 13.61 1.32
CA SER A 119 -9.91 13.36 2.50
C SER A 119 -10.05 11.86 2.76
N LEU A 120 -10.15 11.43 4.03
CA LEU A 120 -10.37 10.01 4.36
C LEU A 120 -11.60 9.42 3.66
N LYS A 121 -12.66 10.23 3.44
CA LYS A 121 -13.86 9.81 2.69
C LYS A 121 -13.56 9.53 1.22
N ASP A 122 -12.66 10.29 0.61
CA ASP A 122 -12.22 10.04 -0.77
C ASP A 122 -11.36 8.79 -0.83
N CYS A 123 -10.37 8.67 0.08
CA CYS A 123 -9.52 7.49 0.20
C CYS A 123 -10.36 6.21 0.40
N ALA A 124 -11.38 6.25 1.26
CA ALA A 124 -12.28 5.11 1.50
C ALA A 124 -13.05 4.65 0.25
N LYS A 125 -13.29 5.52 -0.75
CA LYS A 125 -13.96 5.13 -2.00
C LYS A 125 -13.08 4.37 -2.97
N ARG A 126 -11.76 4.60 -2.92
CA ARG A 126 -10.78 4.06 -3.86
C ARG A 126 -9.78 3.08 -3.24
N THR A 127 -9.85 2.90 -1.92
CA THR A 127 -9.02 1.94 -1.21
C THR A 127 -9.30 0.51 -1.66
N THR A 128 -8.28 -0.34 -1.63
CA THR A 128 -8.40 -1.77 -1.92
C THR A 128 -8.51 -2.64 -0.66
N ILE A 129 -8.56 -2.03 0.54
CA ILE A 129 -8.65 -2.76 1.81
C ILE A 129 -10.11 -2.97 2.21
N PHE A 130 -10.46 -4.20 2.58
CA PHE A 130 -11.67 -4.45 3.37
C PHE A 130 -11.39 -4.10 4.83
N THR A 131 -12.30 -3.37 5.48
CA THR A 131 -12.17 -2.98 6.88
C THR A 131 -13.52 -2.72 7.54
N ALA A 132 -13.65 -3.13 8.79
CA ALA A 132 -14.81 -2.82 9.64
C ALA A 132 -14.76 -1.39 10.22
N TYR A 133 -13.72 -0.61 9.90
CA TYR A 133 -13.59 0.77 10.35
C TYR A 133 -14.70 1.65 9.73
N PRO A 134 -15.27 2.63 10.46
CA PRO A 134 -16.34 3.48 9.94
C PRO A 134 -16.03 4.10 8.58
N GLY A 135 -16.94 3.91 7.62
CA GLY A 135 -16.77 4.37 6.23
C GLY A 135 -16.10 3.37 5.29
N GLY A 136 -15.66 2.21 5.80
CA GLY A 136 -15.15 1.10 5.00
C GLY A 136 -16.21 0.09 4.57
N VAL A 137 -15.77 -0.90 3.80
CA VAL A 137 -16.55 -2.09 3.46
C VAL A 137 -15.98 -3.26 4.25
N ASP A 138 -16.82 -3.93 5.03
CA ASP A 138 -16.40 -5.11 5.77
C ASP A 138 -16.27 -6.29 4.80
N MET A 139 -15.24 -7.13 4.99
CA MET A 139 -15.07 -8.34 4.16
C MET A 139 -16.29 -9.28 4.26
N ARG A 140 -17.01 -9.24 5.39
CA ARG A 140 -18.24 -10.01 5.60
C ARG A 140 -19.38 -9.61 4.68
N ASP A 141 -19.35 -8.38 4.16
CA ASP A 141 -20.37 -7.86 3.25
C ASP A 141 -20.15 -8.32 1.80
N ASP A 142 -18.99 -8.93 1.49
CA ASP A 142 -18.67 -9.52 0.18
C ASP A 142 -18.55 -11.07 0.29
N PRO A 143 -19.68 -11.80 0.19
CA PRO A 143 -19.68 -13.24 0.27
C PRO A 143 -18.98 -13.90 -0.93
N GLU A 144 -18.92 -13.25 -2.09
CA GLU A 144 -18.26 -13.82 -3.28
C GLU A 144 -16.77 -14.00 -3.04
N VAL A 145 -16.09 -12.94 -2.57
CA VAL A 145 -14.66 -12.98 -2.24
C VAL A 145 -14.38 -14.01 -1.14
N THR A 146 -15.19 -14.02 -0.10
CA THR A 146 -15.05 -14.96 1.02
C THR A 146 -15.19 -16.41 0.57
N MET A 147 -16.23 -16.71 -0.24
CA MET A 147 -16.48 -18.06 -0.74
C MET A 147 -15.41 -18.51 -1.73
N TYR A 148 -14.88 -17.60 -2.55
CA TYR A 148 -13.77 -17.91 -3.45
C TYR A 148 -12.49 -18.28 -2.68
N GLY A 149 -12.18 -17.55 -1.60
CA GLY A 149 -11.08 -17.88 -0.70
C GLY A 149 -11.23 -19.28 -0.06
N LEU A 150 -12.43 -19.60 0.44
CA LEU A 150 -12.74 -20.92 1.01
C LEU A 150 -12.64 -22.04 -0.03
N ARG A 151 -13.09 -21.80 -1.27
CA ARG A 151 -12.95 -22.75 -2.38
C ARG A 151 -11.49 -23.05 -2.67
N ILE A 152 -10.62 -22.03 -2.77
CA ILE A 152 -9.17 -22.23 -2.95
C ILE A 152 -8.59 -23.04 -1.80
N HIS A 153 -8.94 -22.71 -0.55
CA HIS A 153 -8.48 -23.44 0.63
C HIS A 153 -8.86 -24.93 0.54
N LYS A 154 -10.14 -25.23 0.29
CA LYS A 154 -10.66 -26.60 0.16
C LYS A 154 -9.94 -27.37 -0.93
N LEU A 155 -9.84 -26.80 -2.14
CA LEU A 155 -9.22 -27.47 -3.28
C LEU A 155 -7.73 -27.74 -3.04
N ARG A 156 -6.98 -26.80 -2.43
CA ARG A 156 -5.58 -27.02 -2.05
C ARG A 156 -5.43 -28.13 -1.01
N THR A 157 -6.32 -28.20 -0.02
CA THR A 157 -6.31 -29.25 1.00
C THR A 157 -6.57 -30.63 0.38
N LEU A 158 -7.60 -30.77 -0.46
CA LEU A 158 -7.93 -32.02 -1.12
C LEU A 158 -6.84 -32.46 -2.10
N ALA A 159 -6.29 -31.52 -2.88
CA ALA A 159 -5.21 -31.77 -3.82
C ALA A 159 -3.91 -32.15 -3.11
N GLY A 160 -3.63 -31.58 -1.93
CA GLY A 160 -2.50 -31.98 -1.10
C GLY A 160 -2.62 -33.39 -0.54
N PHE A 161 -3.86 -33.87 -0.30
CA PHE A 161 -4.11 -35.24 0.14
C PHE A 161 -4.01 -36.27 -1.00
N GLN A 162 -4.80 -36.10 -2.06
CA GLN A 162 -4.82 -37.00 -3.23
C GLN A 162 -5.12 -36.24 -4.53
N PRO A 163 -4.11 -35.68 -5.21
CA PRO A 163 -4.33 -34.72 -6.30
C PRO A 163 -5.08 -35.30 -7.50
N TRP A 164 -4.85 -36.57 -7.85
CA TRP A 164 -5.51 -37.25 -8.98
C TRP A 164 -6.98 -37.60 -8.74
N LYS A 165 -7.49 -37.46 -7.50
CA LYS A 165 -8.91 -37.70 -7.18
C LYS A 165 -9.73 -36.43 -7.12
N VAL A 166 -9.11 -35.26 -7.19
CA VAL A 166 -9.83 -33.98 -7.16
C VAL A 166 -10.46 -33.77 -8.53
N ILE A 167 -11.79 -33.79 -8.58
CA ILE A 167 -12.57 -33.32 -9.72
C ILE A 167 -12.93 -31.88 -9.39
N GLY A 168 -12.61 -30.94 -10.30
CA GLY A 168 -12.90 -29.52 -10.09
C GLY A 168 -14.38 -29.26 -9.81
N GLU A 169 -14.65 -28.28 -8.95
CA GLU A 169 -16.00 -27.77 -8.64
C GLU A 169 -16.43 -26.66 -9.60
#